data_AF-A0A526YFY0-F1
#
_entry.id   AF-A0A526YFY0-F1
#
_cell.length_a   1.000
_cell.length_b   1.000
_cell.length_c   1.000
_cell.angle_alpha   90.00
_cell.angle_beta   90.00
_cell.angle_gamma   90.00
#
_symmetry.space_group_name_H-M   'P 1'
#
loop_
_entity.id
_entity.type
_entity.pdbx_description
1 polymer ?
#
loop_
_entity_poly.entity_id
_entity_poly.type
_entity_poly.pdbx_seq_one_letter_code
_entity_poly.pdbx_strand_id
1 'polypeptide(L)'
;MSRSIGLAHIVRHDDGTASGVWGNYTLQSAFQPIFAFSNGKLSITGFEGLIRPFRDAYGAEESDINRIKELRPDIVKFDANWIMQLMESGAGFALLTAMVASFEQQGIRTVFEGIEEGWQLELAEKSGASMVQGFALARPELAPTS
;
A
#
# COMPACT_ATOMS: atom_id res chain seq x y z
N MET A 1 -14.77 22.93 -18.86
CA MET A 1 -13.50 22.60 -18.20
C MET A 1 -13.83 21.77 -16.97
N SER A 2 -13.50 20.48 -16.97
CA SER A 2 -13.84 19.55 -15.90
C SER A 2 -12.93 19.81 -14.70
N ARG A 3 -13.49 20.18 -13.54
CA ARG A 3 -12.76 20.20 -12.27
C ARG A 3 -12.64 18.75 -11.80
N SER A 4 -11.41 18.24 -11.76
CA SER A 4 -11.08 16.94 -11.16
C SER A 4 -11.61 16.87 -9.73
N ILE A 5 -12.37 15.83 -9.40
CA ILE A 5 -12.94 15.57 -8.07
C ILE A 5 -12.06 14.61 -7.24
N GLY A 6 -10.79 14.44 -7.59
CA GLY A 6 -9.83 13.65 -6.82
C GLY A 6 -8.47 14.33 -6.82
N LEU A 7 -7.79 14.32 -5.66
CA LEU A 7 -6.50 14.94 -5.30
C LEU A 7 -6.65 16.19 -4.43
N ALA A 8 -6.82 15.99 -3.12
CA ALA A 8 -6.65 17.06 -2.13
C ALA A 8 -5.23 16.98 -1.54
N HIS A 9 -4.45 18.03 -1.77
CA HIS A 9 -3.30 18.49 -0.98
C HIS A 9 -2.21 17.48 -0.60
N ILE A 10 -1.13 17.46 -1.39
CA ILE A 10 0.22 17.17 -0.89
C ILE A 10 0.85 18.52 -0.53
N VAL A 11 1.02 18.82 0.75
CA VAL A 11 1.74 20.02 1.22
C VAL A 11 3.20 19.63 1.40
N ARG A 12 4.13 20.33 0.73
CA ARG A 12 5.57 20.10 0.85
C ARG A 12 6.17 21.15 1.77
N HIS A 13 7.09 20.74 2.64
CA HIS A 13 7.76 21.60 3.62
C HIS A 13 9.23 21.78 3.25
N ASP A 14 9.82 22.87 3.76
CA ASP A 14 11.18 23.31 3.42
C ASP A 14 12.29 22.40 4.00
N ASP A 15 11.95 21.49 4.92
CA ASP A 15 12.82 20.44 5.48
C ASP A 15 12.84 19.16 4.63
N GLY A 16 12.11 19.14 3.51
CA GLY A 16 11.99 17.99 2.62
C GLY A 16 10.84 17.04 2.95
N THR A 17 10.06 17.30 4.01
CA THR A 17 8.87 16.50 4.37
C THR A 17 7.65 16.89 3.52
N ALA A 18 6.63 16.02 3.45
CA ALA A 18 5.35 16.41 2.84
C ALA A 18 4.16 15.61 3.39
N SER A 19 3.03 16.29 3.61
CA SER A 19 1.80 15.74 4.22
C SER A 19 0.68 15.63 3.19
N GLY A 20 -0.14 14.56 3.24
CA GLY A 20 -1.14 14.24 2.22
C GLY A 20 -2.47 13.74 2.78
N VAL A 21 -3.59 14.28 2.26
CA VAL A 21 -4.96 13.84 2.58
C VAL A 21 -5.60 13.24 1.32
N TRP A 22 -5.71 11.91 1.21
CA TRP A 22 -6.32 11.29 0.03
C TRP A 22 -7.85 11.24 0.15
N GLY A 23 -8.50 12.40 0.00
CA GLY A 23 -9.95 12.54 0.18
C GLY A 23 -10.33 12.46 1.66
N ASN A 24 -11.31 11.64 2.02
CA ASN A 24 -11.74 11.45 3.42
C ASN A 24 -10.99 10.29 4.12
N TYR A 25 -9.87 9.84 3.55
CA TYR A 25 -9.16 8.67 4.03
C TYR A 25 -7.80 9.02 4.62
N THR A 26 -7.52 8.37 5.72
CA THR A 26 -6.31 8.51 6.50
C THR A 26 -5.54 7.18 6.44
N LEU A 27 -4.27 7.18 5.99
CA LEU A 27 -3.45 5.96 5.90
C LEU A 27 -2.81 5.61 7.23
N GLN A 28 -2.94 4.36 7.67
CA GLN A 28 -2.12 3.76 8.72
C GLN A 28 -1.14 2.75 8.13
N SER A 29 0.07 2.72 8.67
CA SER A 29 1.12 1.80 8.21
C SER A 29 1.79 1.02 9.33
N ALA A 30 2.27 -0.18 9.01
CA ALA A 30 3.16 -0.96 9.87
C ALA A 30 4.33 -1.48 9.04
N PHE A 31 5.56 -1.40 9.58
CA PHE A 31 6.76 -1.83 8.86
C PHE A 31 7.49 -2.94 9.60
N GLN A 32 7.93 -3.93 8.84
CA GLN A 32 8.75 -5.03 9.31
C GLN A 32 10.14 -4.94 8.66
N PRO A 33 11.22 -4.77 9.44
CA PRO A 33 12.58 -4.79 8.91
C PRO A 33 12.98 -6.20 8.44
N ILE A 34 13.66 -6.26 7.31
CA ILE A 34 14.30 -7.46 6.77
C ILE A 34 15.77 -7.40 7.11
N PHE A 35 16.30 -8.46 7.73
CA PHE A 35 17.69 -8.53 8.13
C PHE A 35 18.48 -9.48 7.24
N ALA A 36 19.71 -9.11 6.91
CA ALA A 36 20.71 -9.98 6.32
C ALA A 36 21.77 -10.35 7.36
N PHE A 37 22.30 -11.57 7.26
CA PHE A 37 23.48 -11.99 8.02
C PHE A 37 24.75 -11.50 7.31
N SER A 38 25.62 -10.85 8.06
CA SER A 38 26.96 -10.48 7.59
C SER A 38 27.95 -10.57 8.74
N ASN A 39 28.99 -11.40 8.59
CA ASN A 39 30.05 -11.63 9.57
C ASN A 39 29.54 -11.93 11.00
N GLY A 40 28.51 -12.79 11.12
CA GLY A 40 27.93 -13.17 12.41
C GLY A 40 27.07 -12.08 13.08
N LYS A 41 26.75 -11.00 12.36
CA LYS A 41 25.85 -9.93 12.81
C LYS A 41 24.64 -9.83 11.88
N LEU A 42 23.53 -9.33 12.43
CA LEU A 42 22.35 -8.95 11.67
C LEU A 42 22.42 -7.47 11.31
N SER A 43 22.17 -7.15 10.05
CA SER A 43 22.00 -5.78 9.56
C SER A 43 20.71 -5.65 8.77
N ILE A 44 19.98 -4.55 8.96
CA ILE A 44 18.77 -4.27 8.16
C ILE A 44 19.19 -4.08 6.71
N THR A 45 18.51 -4.78 5.79
CA THR A 45 18.74 -4.69 4.35
C THR A 45 17.52 -4.19 3.58
N GLY A 46 16.35 -4.13 4.22
CA GLY A 46 15.10 -3.68 3.59
C GLY A 46 13.96 -3.62 4.59
N PHE A 47 12.79 -3.20 4.11
CA PHE A 47 11.56 -3.12 4.89
C PHE A 47 10.38 -3.62 4.06
N GLU A 48 9.49 -4.37 4.71
CA GLU A 48 8.16 -4.69 4.22
C GLU A 48 7.14 -3.79 4.93
N GLY A 49 6.23 -3.17 4.19
CA GLY A 49 5.18 -2.32 4.74
C GLY A 49 3.79 -2.94 4.60
N LEU A 50 2.89 -2.67 5.54
CA LEU A 50 1.45 -2.94 5.46
C LEU A 50 0.69 -1.62 5.52
N ILE A 51 -0.31 -1.43 4.65
CA ILE A 51 -1.11 -0.21 4.55
C ILE A 51 -2.60 -0.50 4.76
N ARG A 52 -3.24 0.37 5.55
CA ARG A 52 -4.67 0.38 5.84
C ARG A 52 -5.20 1.81 5.90
N PRO A 53 -6.03 2.29 4.96
CA PRO A 53 -6.76 3.54 5.13
C PRO A 53 -8.01 3.36 5.97
N PHE A 54 -8.39 4.46 6.63
CA PHE A 54 -9.58 4.59 7.43
C PHE A 54 -10.38 5.81 6.98
N ARG A 55 -11.70 5.67 6.86
CA ARG A 55 -12.64 6.79 6.77
C ARG A 55 -12.92 7.26 8.19
N ASP A 56 -12.69 8.54 8.48
CA ASP A 56 -13.01 9.22 9.76
C ASP A 56 -12.03 9.03 10.94
N ALA A 57 -10.79 8.62 10.71
CA ALA A 57 -9.80 8.53 11.79
C ALA A 57 -9.28 9.93 12.21
N TYR A 58 -9.84 10.46 13.29
CA TYR A 58 -9.10 11.37 14.18
C TYR A 58 -7.80 10.67 14.59
N GLY A 59 -6.67 11.16 14.09
CA GLY A 59 -5.34 10.79 14.59
C GLY A 59 -4.63 9.62 13.90
N ALA A 60 -4.71 9.42 12.56
CA ALA A 60 -3.44 9.01 11.96
C ALA A 60 -2.57 10.24 11.92
N GLU A 61 -1.57 10.16 12.78
CA GLU A 61 -0.52 11.12 12.84
C GLU A 61 0.11 11.24 11.45
N GLU A 62 0.56 12.44 11.12
CA GLU A 62 1.36 12.83 9.95
C GLU A 62 2.60 11.91 9.72
N SER A 63 2.85 10.97 10.63
CA SER A 63 3.97 10.04 10.71
C SER A 63 3.97 8.93 9.66
N ASP A 64 2.81 8.43 9.21
CA ASP A 64 2.81 7.19 8.40
C ASP A 64 3.32 7.40 6.96
N ILE A 65 2.92 8.48 6.28
CA ILE A 65 3.42 8.75 4.92
C ILE A 65 4.88 9.21 4.92
N ASN A 66 5.31 9.95 5.95
CA ASN A 66 6.71 10.34 6.11
C ASN A 66 7.58 9.11 6.36
N ARG A 67 7.09 8.16 7.15
CA ARG A 67 7.78 6.90 7.40
C ARG A 67 7.91 6.01 6.16
N ILE A 68 6.94 6.00 5.26
CA ILE A 68 7.07 5.35 3.94
C ILE A 68 8.24 5.97 3.15
N LYS A 69 8.33 7.30 3.13
CA LYS A 69 9.39 8.01 2.40
C LYS A 69 10.77 7.81 3.02
N GLU A 70 10.85 7.76 4.34
CA GLU A 70 12.11 7.55 5.07
C GLU A 70 12.61 6.12 4.91
N LEU A 71 11.72 5.14 5.12
CA LEU A 71 12.08 3.73 5.10
C LEU A 71 12.26 3.18 3.68
N ARG A 72 11.57 3.76 2.69
CA ARG A 72 11.55 3.31 1.28
C ARG A 72 11.43 1.79 1.17
N PRO A 73 10.31 1.21 1.64
CA PRO A 73 10.12 -0.24 1.60
C PRO A 73 10.20 -0.75 0.17
N ASP A 74 10.75 -1.95 -0.02
CA ASP A 74 10.79 -2.61 -1.33
C ASP A 74 9.38 -3.05 -1.76
N ILE A 75 8.56 -3.43 -0.78
CA ILE A 75 7.20 -3.93 -0.96
C ILE A 75 6.27 -3.29 0.07
N VAL A 76 5.10 -2.85 -0.42
CA VAL A 76 3.96 -2.46 0.38
C VAL A 76 2.80 -3.40 0.12
N LYS A 77 2.24 -3.93 1.19
CA LYS A 77 1.11 -4.84 1.19
C LYS A 77 -0.14 -4.09 1.59
N PHE A 78 -1.22 -4.40 0.89
CA PHE A 78 -2.52 -3.83 1.15
C PHE A 78 -3.40 -4.89 1.82
N ASP A 79 -3.95 -4.54 2.98
CA ASP A 79 -4.76 -5.43 3.79
C ASP A 79 -6.00 -5.91 3.03
N ALA A 80 -6.32 -7.20 3.15
CA ALA A 80 -7.42 -7.86 2.46
C ALA A 80 -8.79 -7.18 2.67
N ASN A 81 -9.11 -6.82 3.92
CA ASN A 81 -10.39 -6.19 4.24
C ASN A 81 -10.50 -4.83 3.56
N TRP A 82 -9.37 -4.13 3.45
CA TRP A 82 -9.33 -2.84 2.82
C TRP A 82 -9.52 -2.91 1.31
N ILE A 83 -8.82 -3.82 0.64
CA ILE A 83 -8.94 -4.01 -0.81
C ILE A 83 -10.38 -4.30 -1.19
N MET A 84 -11.01 -5.22 -0.46
CA MET A 84 -12.41 -5.58 -0.67
C MET A 84 -13.31 -4.34 -0.60
N GLN A 85 -13.21 -3.54 0.48
CA GLN A 85 -14.04 -2.35 0.67
C GLN A 85 -13.86 -1.29 -0.43
N LEU A 86 -12.64 -1.08 -0.92
CA LEU A 86 -12.43 -0.09 -1.97
C LEU A 86 -12.89 -0.57 -3.35
N MET A 87 -12.73 -1.86 -3.64
CA MET A 87 -13.15 -2.43 -4.91
C MET A 87 -14.68 -2.41 -5.10
N GLU A 88 -15.46 -2.38 -4.02
CA GLU A 88 -16.93 -2.34 -4.04
C GLU A 88 -17.53 -1.04 -4.60
N SER A 89 -16.74 0.02 -4.80
CA SER A 89 -17.25 1.29 -5.33
C SER A 89 -16.30 1.92 -6.35
N GLY A 90 -16.85 2.61 -7.35
CA GLY A 90 -16.03 3.31 -8.35
C GLY A 90 -15.12 4.39 -7.74
N ALA A 91 -15.57 5.08 -6.69
CA ALA A 91 -14.76 6.08 -5.99
C ALA A 91 -13.63 5.42 -5.17
N GLY A 92 -13.93 4.32 -4.47
CA GLY A 92 -12.92 3.56 -3.74
C GLY A 92 -11.88 2.95 -4.69
N PHE A 93 -12.32 2.43 -5.83
CA PHE A 93 -11.42 1.87 -6.83
C PHE A 93 -10.51 2.93 -7.48
N ALA A 94 -11.04 4.13 -7.75
CA ALA A 94 -10.23 5.25 -8.23
C ALA A 94 -9.17 5.68 -7.19
N LEU A 95 -9.52 5.68 -5.91
CA LEU A 95 -8.59 5.95 -4.82
C LEU A 95 -7.48 4.88 -4.74
N LEU A 96 -7.87 3.62 -4.77
CA LEU A 96 -6.97 2.46 -4.79
C LEU A 96 -5.94 2.59 -5.93
N THR A 97 -6.41 2.88 -7.15
CA THR A 97 -5.58 3.05 -8.34
C THR A 97 -4.58 4.21 -8.18
N ALA A 98 -5.03 5.35 -7.62
CA ALA A 98 -4.16 6.48 -7.36
C ALA A 98 -3.06 6.18 -6.33
N MET A 99 -3.38 5.40 -5.29
CA MET A 99 -2.37 4.95 -4.30
C MET A 99 -1.33 4.05 -4.94
N VAL A 100 -1.76 3.06 -5.72
CA VAL A 100 -0.86 2.13 -6.43
C VAL A 100 0.10 2.90 -7.34
N ALA A 101 -0.42 3.80 -8.17
CA ALA A 101 0.42 4.63 -9.05
C ALA A 101 1.43 5.50 -8.26
N SER A 102 1.04 5.99 -7.08
CA SER A 102 1.94 6.77 -6.23
C SER A 102 3.07 5.93 -5.65
N PHE A 103 2.83 4.67 -5.29
CA PHE A 103 3.88 3.75 -4.82
C PHE A 103 4.82 3.35 -5.95
N GLU A 104 4.26 3.04 -7.13
CA GLU A 104 5.04 2.72 -8.32
C GLU A 104 6.00 3.85 -8.71
N GLN A 105 5.55 5.11 -8.69
CA GLN A 105 6.41 6.28 -8.94
C GLN A 105 7.57 6.43 -7.95
N GLN A 106 7.46 5.85 -6.77
CA GLN A 106 8.51 5.83 -5.75
C GLN A 106 9.40 4.58 -5.85
N GLY A 107 9.18 3.71 -6.83
CA GLY A 107 9.89 2.43 -6.99
C GLY A 107 9.45 1.36 -5.99
N ILE A 108 8.32 1.56 -5.31
CA ILE A 108 7.78 0.66 -4.29
C ILE A 108 6.78 -0.29 -4.98
N ARG A 109 6.99 -1.60 -4.86
CA ARG A 109 6.06 -2.60 -5.43
C ARG A 109 4.90 -2.87 -4.49
N THR A 110 3.73 -3.09 -5.04
CA THR A 110 2.51 -3.32 -4.25
C THR A 110 2.06 -4.78 -4.28
N VAL A 111 1.58 -5.30 -3.15
CA VAL A 111 0.91 -6.61 -3.06
C VAL A 111 -0.51 -6.41 -2.58
N PHE A 112 -1.46 -6.94 -3.32
CA PHE A 112 -2.85 -7.01 -2.90
C PHE A 112 -3.13 -8.34 -2.22
N GLU A 113 -3.43 -8.34 -0.91
CA GLU A 113 -3.71 -9.57 -0.15
C GLU A 113 -5.20 -9.92 -0.14
N GLY A 114 -5.50 -11.19 0.15
CA GLY A 114 -6.87 -11.67 0.35
C GLY A 114 -7.74 -11.70 -0.91
N ILE A 115 -7.14 -11.94 -2.07
CA ILE A 115 -7.90 -12.16 -3.30
C ILE A 115 -8.59 -13.54 -3.26
N GLU A 116 -9.90 -13.56 -3.15
CA GLU A 116 -10.73 -14.76 -2.99
C GLU A 116 -11.59 -15.07 -4.23
N GLU A 117 -11.84 -14.08 -5.09
CA GLU A 117 -12.70 -14.22 -6.27
C GLU A 117 -12.06 -13.67 -7.56
N GLY A 118 -12.51 -14.20 -8.71
CA GLY A 118 -11.96 -13.83 -10.03
C GLY A 118 -12.12 -12.34 -10.39
N TRP A 119 -13.24 -11.72 -10.01
CA TRP A 119 -13.47 -10.30 -10.30
C TRP A 119 -12.50 -9.39 -9.53
N GLN A 120 -12.01 -9.82 -8.35
CA GLN A 120 -11.02 -9.08 -7.57
C GLN A 120 -9.66 -9.12 -8.28
N LEU A 121 -9.30 -10.22 -8.95
CA LEU A 121 -8.09 -10.30 -9.79
C LEU A 121 -8.15 -9.30 -10.94
N GLU A 122 -9.28 -9.23 -11.65
CA GLU A 122 -9.45 -8.26 -12.74
C GLU A 122 -9.32 -6.82 -12.27
N LEU A 123 -9.86 -6.50 -11.09
CA LEU A 123 -9.74 -5.15 -10.51
C LEU A 123 -8.31 -4.89 -10.02
N ALA A 124 -7.63 -5.87 -9.45
CA ALA A 124 -6.22 -5.74 -9.05
C ALA A 124 -5.30 -5.47 -10.26
N GLU A 125 -5.54 -6.15 -11.38
CA GLU A 125 -4.83 -5.87 -12.62
C GLU A 125 -5.13 -4.46 -13.14
N LYS A 126 -6.42 -4.07 -13.19
CA LYS A 126 -6.85 -2.74 -13.64
C LYS A 126 -6.33 -1.60 -12.76
N SER A 127 -6.10 -1.83 -11.47
CA SER A 127 -5.55 -0.81 -10.56
C SER A 127 -4.03 -0.62 -10.72
N GLY A 128 -3.36 -1.53 -11.46
CA GLY A 128 -1.90 -1.53 -11.64
C GLY A 128 -1.13 -2.21 -10.51
N ALA A 129 -1.77 -3.03 -9.67
CA ALA A 129 -1.09 -3.70 -8.58
C ALA A 129 0.07 -4.57 -9.10
N SER A 130 1.23 -4.51 -8.45
CA SER A 130 2.41 -5.24 -8.94
C SER A 130 2.29 -6.74 -8.71
N MET A 131 1.62 -7.13 -7.64
CA MET A 131 1.49 -8.51 -7.16
C MET A 131 0.15 -8.72 -6.46
N VAL A 132 -0.30 -9.97 -6.40
CA VAL A 132 -1.53 -10.41 -5.73
C VAL A 132 -1.28 -11.67 -4.92
N GLN A 133 -1.98 -11.82 -3.80
CA GLN A 133 -1.97 -13.02 -2.97
C GLN A 133 -3.39 -13.31 -2.46
N GLY A 134 -3.83 -14.57 -2.54
CA GLY A 134 -5.10 -14.98 -1.96
C GLY A 134 -5.58 -16.35 -2.44
N PHE A 135 -6.67 -16.83 -1.85
CA PHE A 135 -7.19 -18.18 -2.08
C PHE A 135 -7.73 -18.44 -3.48
N ALA A 136 -8.06 -17.39 -4.25
CA ALA A 136 -8.36 -17.52 -5.68
C ALA A 136 -7.18 -18.07 -6.49
N LEU A 137 -5.95 -17.89 -5.99
CA LEU A 137 -4.71 -18.25 -6.66
C LEU A 137 -4.07 -19.50 -6.04
N ALA A 138 -3.87 -19.48 -4.73
CA ALA A 138 -3.26 -20.58 -3.97
C ALA A 138 -3.61 -20.48 -2.48
N ARG A 139 -3.66 -21.63 -1.80
CA ARG A 139 -3.76 -21.67 -0.33
C ARG A 139 -2.35 -21.62 0.28
N PRO A 140 -2.20 -21.16 1.54
CA PRO A 140 -0.95 -21.27 2.28
C PRO A 140 -0.52 -22.74 2.39
N GLU A 141 0.72 -23.01 2.01
CA GLU A 141 1.35 -24.32 2.10
C GLU A 141 2.65 -24.18 2.91
N LEU A 142 3.05 -25.22 3.64
CA LEU A 142 4.42 -25.28 4.17
C LEU A 142 5.36 -25.22 2.97
N ALA A 143 6.36 -24.33 3.03
CA ALA A 143 7.21 -23.94 1.90
C ALA A 143 7.38 -25.07 0.87
N PRO A 144 6.98 -24.86 -0.39
CA PRO A 144 6.88 -25.94 -1.36
C PRO A 144 8.24 -26.63 -1.52
N THR A 145 8.25 -27.95 -1.46
CA THR A 145 9.41 -28.80 -1.75
C THR A 145 9.53 -29.12 -3.24
N SER A 146 8.91 -28.32 -4.11
CA SER A 146 8.87 -28.53 -5.57
C SER A 146 9.31 -27.28 -6.31
#